data_AF-A0A8S4G8C1-F1
#
_entry.id   AF-A0A8S4G8C1-F1
#
_cell.length_a   1.000
_cell.length_b   1.000
_cell.length_c   1.000
_cell.angle_alpha   90.00
_cell.angle_beta   90.00
_cell.angle_gamma   90.00
#
_symmetry.space_group_name_H-M   'P 1'
#
loop_
_entity.id
_entity.type
_entity.pdbx_description
1 polymer ?
#
loop_
_entity_poly.entity_id
_entity_poly.type
_entity_poly.pdbx_seq_one_letter_code
_entity_poly.pdbx_strand_id
1 'polypeptide(L)'
;MVRGTFATIRLVNKLSDAPGPQTRHLPSGDKMDIFDAAERYAAEGVPLIAIAGKDYGSGSSRDWAAKGPMLLGIRCVIAESFERIHRSNLVGMGVVPLQFLPGQSAASLGLTGEEVYTVEIPEAPRTHELLTVKVGK
;
A
#
# COMPACT_ATOMS: atom_id res chain seq x y z
N MET A 1 4.63 -3.39 18.13
CA MET A 1 3.78 -2.45 17.37
C MET A 1 3.79 -2.71 15.87
N VAL A 2 4.94 -2.96 15.22
CA VAL A 2 5.00 -3.30 13.78
C VAL A 2 4.10 -4.49 13.42
N ARG A 3 4.18 -5.60 14.19
CA ARG A 3 3.29 -6.77 14.06
C ARG A 3 1.79 -6.47 14.16
N GLY A 4 1.42 -5.34 14.77
CA GLY A 4 0.03 -4.89 14.89
C GLY A 4 -0.46 -4.07 13.69
N THR A 5 0.42 -3.76 12.73
CA THR A 5 0.07 -3.00 11.53
C THR A 5 -0.79 -3.88 10.62
N PHE A 6 -1.97 -3.38 10.23
CA PHE A 6 -2.97 -4.16 9.48
C PHE A 6 -3.46 -5.43 10.18
N ALA A 7 -3.24 -5.56 11.50
CA ALA A 7 -3.60 -6.75 12.28
C ALA A 7 -5.07 -6.80 12.76
N THR A 8 -5.94 -5.92 12.24
CA THR A 8 -7.35 -5.89 12.66
C THR A 8 -8.15 -7.02 12.03
N ILE A 9 -8.93 -7.73 12.83
CA ILE A 9 -9.82 -8.81 12.36
C ILE A 9 -10.91 -8.33 11.40
N ARG A 10 -11.13 -7.00 11.31
CA ARG A 10 -12.11 -6.39 10.41
C ARG A 10 -11.51 -5.94 9.08
N LEU A 11 -10.21 -6.14 8.86
CA LEU A 11 -9.56 -5.74 7.62
C LEU A 11 -10.17 -6.52 6.46
N VAL A 12 -10.56 -5.82 5.40
CA VAL A 12 -10.98 -6.45 4.14
C VAL A 12 -9.85 -6.30 3.15
N ASN A 13 -9.09 -7.38 2.95
CA ASN A 13 -8.03 -7.44 1.95
C ASN A 13 -8.57 -8.14 0.69
N LYS A 14 -8.51 -7.48 -0.47
CA LYS A 14 -9.00 -8.04 -1.74
C LYS A 14 -8.14 -9.20 -2.27
N LEU A 15 -6.94 -9.41 -1.71
CA LEU A 15 -6.10 -10.58 -1.98
C LEU A 15 -6.38 -11.75 -1.03
N SER A 16 -7.29 -11.58 -0.05
CA SER A 16 -7.70 -12.61 0.90
C SER A 16 -9.14 -13.05 0.62
N ASP A 17 -9.46 -14.29 0.94
CA ASP A 17 -10.80 -14.86 0.75
C ASP A 17 -11.77 -14.48 1.88
N ALA A 18 -11.25 -13.99 3.00
CA ALA A 18 -12.04 -13.63 4.17
C ALA A 18 -11.50 -12.36 4.85
N PRO A 19 -12.36 -11.60 5.58
CA PRO A 19 -11.91 -10.52 6.44
C PRO A 19 -10.93 -11.01 7.49
N GLY A 20 -9.89 -10.23 7.74
CA GLY A 20 -8.85 -10.54 8.70
C GLY A 20 -7.49 -9.97 8.30
N PRO A 21 -6.49 -10.14 9.16
CA PRO A 21 -5.15 -9.56 9.00
C PRO A 21 -4.25 -10.35 8.04
N GLN A 22 -4.85 -11.01 7.04
CA GLN A 22 -4.17 -11.95 6.15
C GLN A 22 -4.01 -11.39 4.75
N THR A 23 -3.00 -11.90 4.05
CA THR A 23 -2.75 -11.66 2.63
C THR A 23 -2.18 -12.93 2.00
N ARG A 24 -1.95 -12.87 0.69
CA ARG A 24 -1.25 -13.90 -0.06
C ARG A 24 0.16 -13.44 -0.40
N HIS A 25 1.13 -14.30 -0.14
CA HIS A 25 2.47 -14.15 -0.70
C HIS A 25 2.42 -14.59 -2.17
N LEU A 26 2.44 -13.63 -3.09
CA LEU A 26 2.12 -13.87 -4.51
C LEU A 26 3.07 -14.88 -5.17
N PRO A 27 4.41 -14.84 -4.95
CA PRO A 27 5.31 -15.80 -5.58
C PRO A 27 5.03 -17.26 -5.20
N SER A 28 4.61 -17.53 -3.95
CA SER A 28 4.35 -18.92 -3.50
C SER A 28 2.87 -19.30 -3.49
N GLY A 29 1.96 -18.34 -3.51
CA GLY A 29 0.53 -18.55 -3.34
C GLY A 29 0.08 -18.76 -1.89
N ASP A 30 1.01 -18.79 -0.93
CA ASP A 30 0.71 -19.07 0.48
C ASP A 30 -0.13 -17.95 1.11
N LYS A 31 -1.13 -18.34 1.91
CA LYS A 31 -1.88 -17.41 2.77
C LYS A 31 -1.18 -17.30 4.12
N MET A 32 -0.96 -16.07 4.57
CA MET A 32 -0.30 -15.79 5.85
C MET A 32 -0.72 -14.43 6.39
N ASP A 33 -0.34 -14.14 7.62
CA ASP A 33 -0.57 -12.82 8.20
C ASP A 33 0.26 -11.77 7.45
N ILE A 34 -0.26 -10.53 7.37
CA ILE A 34 0.37 -9.44 6.59
C ILE A 34 1.79 -9.16 7.06
N PHE A 35 2.05 -9.28 8.37
CA PHE A 35 3.39 -9.10 8.92
C PHE A 35 4.36 -10.18 8.41
N ASP A 36 3.95 -11.45 8.42
CA ASP A 36 4.81 -12.55 7.96
C ASP A 36 5.08 -12.46 6.46
N ALA A 37 4.07 -12.07 5.67
CA ALA A 37 4.25 -11.80 4.24
C ALA A 37 5.27 -10.66 4.01
N ALA A 38 5.19 -9.59 4.80
CA ALA A 38 6.12 -8.47 4.73
C ALA A 38 7.55 -8.88 5.10
N GLU A 39 7.75 -9.69 6.15
CA GLU A 39 9.07 -10.22 6.51
C GLU A 39 9.65 -11.10 5.40
N ARG A 40 8.81 -11.92 4.77
CA ARG A 40 9.22 -12.77 3.64
C ARG A 40 9.66 -11.95 2.44
N TYR A 41 8.86 -10.99 2.00
CA TYR A 41 9.24 -10.10 0.90
C TYR A 41 10.50 -9.28 1.22
N ALA A 42 10.69 -8.88 2.48
CA ALA A 42 11.92 -8.22 2.91
C ALA A 42 13.15 -9.13 2.77
N ALA A 43 13.03 -10.41 3.14
CA ALA A 43 14.09 -11.41 2.95
C ALA A 43 14.38 -11.70 1.46
N GLU A 44 13.36 -11.59 0.61
CA GLU A 44 13.46 -11.72 -0.85
C GLU A 44 13.97 -10.44 -1.53
N GLY A 45 14.15 -9.34 -0.79
CA GLY A 45 14.60 -8.05 -1.32
C GLY A 45 13.56 -7.34 -2.20
N VAL A 46 12.29 -7.69 -2.06
CA VAL A 46 11.19 -7.15 -2.87
C VAL A 46 10.54 -5.97 -2.16
N PRO A 47 10.52 -4.76 -2.75
CA PRO A 47 9.82 -3.61 -2.18
C PRO A 47 8.30 -3.79 -2.29
N LEU A 48 7.56 -3.23 -1.33
CA LEU A 48 6.10 -3.35 -1.28
C LEU A 48 5.38 -2.04 -1.60
N ILE A 49 4.17 -2.18 -2.15
CA ILE A 49 3.20 -1.10 -2.25
C ILE A 49 1.88 -1.51 -1.60
N ALA A 50 1.00 -0.54 -1.32
CA ALA A 50 -0.40 -0.80 -0.98
C ALA A 50 -1.33 -0.11 -1.97
N ILE A 51 -2.41 -0.78 -2.35
CA ILE A 51 -3.49 -0.20 -3.17
C ILE A 51 -4.74 -0.06 -2.32
N ALA A 52 -5.36 1.12 -2.32
CA ALA A 52 -6.51 1.43 -1.50
C ALA A 52 -7.62 2.15 -2.29
N GLY A 53 -8.82 2.16 -1.74
CA GLY A 53 -9.96 2.90 -2.28
C GLY A 53 -9.96 4.36 -1.82
N LYS A 54 -11.17 4.88 -1.60
CA LYS A 54 -11.40 6.24 -1.12
C LYS A 54 -11.11 6.39 0.37
N ASP A 55 -10.77 7.61 0.74
CA ASP A 55 -10.58 8.09 2.11
C ASP A 55 -9.59 7.24 2.92
N TYR A 56 -8.50 6.85 2.26
CA TYR A 56 -7.45 6.04 2.86
C TYR A 56 -6.83 6.79 4.04
N GLY A 57 -6.83 6.13 5.20
CA GLY A 57 -6.34 6.68 6.46
C GLY A 57 -7.34 7.53 7.24
N SER A 58 -8.63 7.49 6.88
CA SER A 58 -9.69 8.10 7.69
C SER A 58 -9.76 7.51 9.10
N GLY A 59 -10.08 8.36 10.08
CA GLY A 59 -10.16 7.99 11.50
C GLY A 59 -9.18 8.78 12.36
N SER A 60 -8.90 8.29 13.57
CA SER A 60 -7.97 8.95 14.47
C SER A 60 -6.53 8.85 13.95
N SER A 61 -5.82 9.98 13.97
CA SER A 61 -4.38 9.98 13.72
C SER A 61 -3.70 9.18 14.84
N ARG A 62 -3.02 8.10 14.47
CA ARG A 62 -2.25 7.26 15.38
C ARG A 62 -0.81 7.28 14.90
N ASP A 63 0.14 7.42 15.82
CA ASP A 63 1.58 7.50 15.51
C ASP A 63 2.07 6.35 14.61
N TRP A 64 1.41 5.20 14.71
CA TRP A 64 1.75 3.98 13.96
C TRP A 64 1.06 3.83 12.61
N ALA A 65 0.09 4.68 12.26
CA ALA A 65 -0.68 4.55 11.02
C ALA A 65 0.19 4.74 9.76
N ALA A 66 1.24 5.57 9.82
CA ALA A 66 2.21 5.73 8.73
C ALA A 66 3.53 4.98 9.01
N LYS A 67 3.99 4.96 10.27
CA LYS A 67 5.22 4.28 10.67
C LYS A 67 5.15 2.76 10.48
N GLY A 68 3.98 2.17 10.75
CA GLY A 68 3.72 0.74 10.57
C GLY A 68 3.95 0.30 9.12
N PRO A 69 3.21 0.85 8.13
CA PRO A 69 3.42 0.55 6.71
C PRO A 69 4.88 0.68 6.26
N MET A 70 5.57 1.76 6.64
CA MET A 70 6.97 1.96 6.30
C MET A 70 7.87 0.82 6.83
N LEU A 71 7.67 0.43 8.09
CA LEU A 71 8.43 -0.66 8.73
C LEU A 71 8.08 -2.05 8.19
N LEU A 72 6.91 -2.22 7.58
CA LEU A 72 6.58 -3.42 6.81
C LEU A 72 7.25 -3.46 5.43
N GLY A 73 7.98 -2.42 5.03
CA GLY A 73 8.62 -2.38 3.70
C GLY A 73 7.78 -1.69 2.62
N ILE A 74 6.62 -1.10 2.96
CA ILE A 74 5.82 -0.33 2.00
C ILE A 74 6.58 0.95 1.63
N ARG A 75 6.79 1.16 0.34
CA ARG A 75 7.45 2.35 -0.23
C ARG A 75 6.48 3.32 -0.89
N CYS A 76 5.35 2.81 -1.37
CA CYS A 76 4.33 3.60 -2.04
C CYS A 76 2.93 3.12 -1.65
N VAL A 77 2.00 4.06 -1.51
CA VAL A 77 0.56 3.78 -1.41
C VAL A 77 -0.13 4.43 -2.60
N ILE A 78 -0.95 3.66 -3.32
CA ILE A 78 -1.76 4.16 -4.44
C ILE A 78 -3.23 4.10 -4.01
N ALA A 79 -3.91 5.24 -3.91
CA ALA A 79 -5.30 5.30 -3.44
C ALA A 79 -6.19 6.16 -4.33
N GLU A 80 -7.52 5.99 -4.25
CA GLU A 80 -8.47 6.88 -4.94
C GLU A 80 -8.52 8.26 -4.27
N SER A 81 -8.43 8.31 -2.94
CA SER A 81 -8.26 9.53 -2.17
C SER A 81 -7.63 9.24 -0.81
N PHE A 82 -7.06 10.26 -0.18
CA PHE A 82 -6.45 10.19 1.14
C PHE A 82 -7.13 11.13 2.13
N GLU A 83 -7.19 10.73 3.40
CA GLU A 83 -7.38 11.69 4.48
C GLU A 83 -6.14 12.61 4.58
N ARG A 84 -6.37 13.91 4.80
CA ARG A 84 -5.36 14.97 4.70
C ARG A 84 -4.19 14.79 5.68
N ILE A 85 -4.47 14.46 6.94
CA ILE A 85 -3.46 14.27 7.99
C ILE A 85 -2.68 12.98 7.69
N HIS A 86 -3.38 11.89 7.35
CA HIS A 86 -2.74 10.63 7.03
C HIS A 86 -1.78 10.74 5.83
N ARG A 87 -2.18 11.44 4.76
CA ARG A 87 -1.31 11.74 3.61
C ARG A 87 -0.01 12.42 4.06
N SER A 88 -0.11 13.41 4.93
CA SER A 88 1.04 14.15 5.42
C SER A 88 1.97 13.26 6.27
N ASN A 89 1.39 12.36 7.07
CA ASN A 89 2.16 11.40 7.86
C ASN A 89 2.93 10.39 6.99
N LEU A 90 2.33 9.91 5.89
CA LEU A 90 3.02 9.03 4.93
C LEU A 90 4.24 9.72 4.32
N VAL A 91 4.07 10.97 3.85
CA VAL A 91 5.18 11.79 3.33
C VAL A 91 6.27 11.94 4.39
N GLY A 92 5.90 12.26 5.64
CA GLY A 92 6.86 12.41 6.74
C GLY A 92 7.63 11.12 7.07
N MET A 93 7.08 9.95 6.75
CA MET A 93 7.75 8.64 6.91
C MET A 93 8.53 8.21 5.66
N GLY A 94 8.54 9.00 4.59
CA GLY A 94 9.17 8.65 3.32
C GLY A 94 8.39 7.63 2.47
N VAL A 95 7.09 7.46 2.74
CA VAL A 95 6.18 6.64 1.91
C VAL A 95 5.51 7.54 0.89
N VAL A 96 5.62 7.21 -0.39
CA VAL A 96 5.05 7.99 -1.49
C VAL A 96 3.53 7.79 -1.57
N PRO A 97 2.69 8.82 -1.35
CA PRO A 97 1.24 8.70 -1.53
C PRO A 97 0.85 9.12 -2.95
N LEU A 98 0.60 8.15 -3.82
CA LEU A 98 0.06 8.39 -5.16
C LEU A 98 -1.46 8.32 -5.14
N GLN A 99 -2.09 9.26 -5.83
CA GLN A 99 -3.53 9.26 -6.03
C GLN A 99 -3.83 8.91 -7.48
N PHE A 100 -4.82 8.04 -7.72
CA PHE A 100 -5.35 7.83 -9.07
C PHE A 100 -5.84 9.15 -9.68
N LEU A 101 -5.80 9.25 -11.02
CA LEU A 101 -6.39 10.39 -11.72
C LEU A 101 -7.91 10.45 -11.46
N PRO A 102 -8.53 11.63 -11.60
CA PRO A 102 -9.98 11.76 -11.45
C PRO A 102 -10.74 10.74 -12.31
N GLY A 103 -11.62 9.96 -11.67
CA GLY A 103 -12.40 8.91 -12.33
C GLY A 103 -11.70 7.55 -12.48
N GLN A 104 -10.43 7.43 -12.10
CA GLN A 104 -9.70 6.16 -12.10
C GLN A 104 -9.70 5.50 -10.72
N SER A 105 -9.68 4.17 -10.73
CA SER A 105 -9.49 3.30 -9.57
C SER A 105 -8.80 2.00 -10.01
N ALA A 106 -8.40 1.18 -9.04
CA ALA A 106 -7.94 -0.18 -9.34
C ALA A 106 -8.95 -0.96 -10.20
N ALA A 107 -10.25 -0.85 -9.88
CA ALA A 107 -11.31 -1.55 -10.61
C ALA A 107 -11.47 -1.03 -12.05
N SER A 108 -11.47 0.30 -12.27
CA SER A 108 -11.66 0.86 -13.62
C SER A 108 -10.48 0.57 -14.54
N LEU A 109 -9.30 0.37 -13.97
CA LEU A 109 -8.06 0.03 -14.69
C LEU A 109 -7.82 -1.48 -14.79
N GLY A 110 -8.70 -2.31 -14.22
CA GLY A 110 -8.56 -3.77 -14.24
C GLY A 110 -7.38 -4.30 -13.40
N LEU A 111 -6.90 -3.52 -12.42
CA LEU A 111 -5.80 -3.90 -11.54
C LEU A 111 -6.31 -4.92 -10.51
N THR A 112 -5.67 -6.09 -10.50
CA THR A 112 -5.98 -7.18 -9.58
C THR A 112 -5.21 -7.07 -8.27
N GLY A 113 -4.05 -6.41 -8.29
CA GLY A 113 -3.09 -6.38 -7.19
C GLY A 113 -2.10 -7.56 -7.23
N GLU A 114 -2.19 -8.42 -8.26
CA GLU A 114 -1.26 -9.54 -8.49
C GLU A 114 -0.15 -9.18 -9.49
N GLU A 115 -0.17 -7.95 -10.03
CA GLU A 115 0.84 -7.43 -10.95
C GLU A 115 2.10 -6.93 -10.23
N VAL A 116 3.17 -6.75 -11.00
CA VAL A 116 4.39 -6.06 -10.56
C VAL A 116 4.29 -4.58 -10.94
N TYR A 117 4.47 -3.71 -9.96
CA TYR A 117 4.32 -2.26 -10.12
C TYR A 117 5.70 -1.57 -10.10
N THR A 118 6.00 -0.82 -11.16
CA THR A 118 7.18 0.04 -11.22
C THR A 118 6.76 1.50 -11.19
N VAL A 119 7.19 2.21 -10.16
CA VAL A 119 6.94 3.64 -9.97
C VAL A 119 8.20 4.41 -10.30
N GLU A 120 8.18 5.19 -11.38
CA GLU A 120 9.32 6.01 -11.80
C GLU A 120 9.26 7.38 -11.10
N ILE A 121 10.15 7.59 -10.13
CA ILE A 121 10.28 8.87 -9.42
C ILE A 121 11.37 9.71 -10.12
N PRO A 122 11.07 10.93 -10.59
CA PRO A 122 12.08 11.81 -11.16
C PRO A 122 13.05 12.31 -10.09
N GLU A 123 14.26 12.71 -10.49
CA GLU A 123 15.30 13.20 -9.56
C GLU A 123 14.86 14.46 -8.79
N ALA A 124 14.08 15.33 -9.42
CA ALA A 124 13.53 16.54 -8.82
C ALA A 124 12.00 16.57 -8.95
N PRO A 125 11.26 15.81 -8.09
CA PRO A 125 9.82 15.73 -8.17
C PRO A 125 9.16 17.05 -7.75
N ARG A 126 8.11 17.43 -8.48
CA ARG A 126 7.29 18.61 -8.15
C ARG A 126 6.05 18.22 -7.37
N THR A 127 5.54 19.17 -6.58
CA THR A 127 4.27 19.00 -5.87
C THR A 127 3.15 18.70 -6.88
N HIS A 128 2.42 17.62 -6.63
CA HIS A 128 1.33 17.13 -7.50
C HIS A 128 1.75 16.77 -8.93
N GLU A 129 3.03 16.44 -9.15
CA GLU A 129 3.49 15.93 -10.42
C GLU A 129 2.81 14.59 -10.75
N LEU A 130 2.39 14.45 -12.00
CA LEU A 130 1.85 13.19 -12.50
C LEU A 130 3.00 12.24 -12.80
N LEU A 131 2.92 11.04 -12.23
CA LEU A 131 3.90 9.99 -12.43
C LEU A 131 3.28 8.84 -13.23
N THR A 132 4.09 8.21 -14.06
CA THR A 132 3.69 6.98 -14.75
C THR A 132 4.02 5.78 -13.87
N VAL A 133 3.01 4.95 -13.60
CA VAL A 133 3.19 3.66 -12.95
C VAL A 133 3.07 2.57 -14.01
N LYS A 134 4.17 1.85 -14.26
CA LYS A 134 4.18 0.71 -15.18
C LYS A 134 3.70 -0.53 -14.44
N VAL A 135 2.84 -1.30 -15.08
CA VAL A 135 2.24 -2.51 -14.52
C VAL A 135 2.64 -3.69 -15.41
N GLY A 136 3.34 -4.66 -14.84
CA GLY A 136 3.81 -5.87 -15.50
C GLY A 136 3.21 -7.13 -14.89
N LYS A 137 3.29 -8.25 -15.60
CA LYS A 137 3.01 -9.58 -15.02
C LYS A 137 4.26 -10.15 -14.35
#